data_AF-A0A8T7ELA5-F1
#
_entry.id   AF-A0A8T7ELA5-F1
#
_cell.length_a   1.000
_cell.length_b   1.000
_cell.length_c   1.000
_cell.angle_alpha   90.00
_cell.angle_beta   90.00
_cell.angle_gamma   90.00
#
_symmetry.space_group_name_H-M   'P 1'
#
loop_
_entity.id
_entity.type
_entity.pdbx_description
1 polymer ?
#
loop_
_entity_poly.entity_id
_entity_poly.type
_entity_poly.pdbx_seq_one_letter_code
_entity_poly.pdbx_strand_id
1 'polypeptide(L)'
;MRLADAGAMVNQAILTKNNPLGDVLYGIDSTFLSRGLNAGIFEPYESPALEAIPEAFVLDPDHNVTPVAYGDVCLNYDTAYFSEDGPQLPDLLAEAWPAQSSLGCWSWRIRPRLHRG
;
A
#
# COMPACT_ATOMS: atom_id res chain seq x y z
N MET A 1 -9.60 -10.41 -16.14
CA MET A 1 -8.86 -9.13 -16.25
C MET A 1 -7.50 -9.33 -15.62
N ARG A 2 -6.40 -9.08 -16.34
CA ARG A 2 -5.04 -9.16 -15.78
C ARG A 2 -4.43 -7.78 -15.88
N LEU A 3 -4.43 -7.06 -14.76
CA LEU A 3 -3.91 -5.71 -14.65
C LEU A 3 -2.55 -5.77 -13.99
N ALA A 4 -1.65 -4.91 -14.43
CA ALA A 4 -0.26 -4.92 -13.98
C ALA A 4 -0.06 -4.17 -12.63
N ASP A 5 -0.95 -3.22 -12.31
CA ASP A 5 -0.89 -2.39 -11.10
C ASP A 5 -2.27 -1.79 -10.73
N ALA A 6 -2.36 -1.23 -9.52
CA ALA A 6 -3.59 -0.66 -8.97
C ALA A 6 -4.10 0.57 -9.76
N GLY A 7 -3.21 1.39 -10.32
CA GLY A 7 -3.58 2.54 -11.12
C GLY A 7 -4.21 2.14 -12.45
N ALA A 8 -3.61 1.17 -13.16
CA ALA A 8 -4.20 0.57 -14.35
C ALA A 8 -5.58 -0.05 -14.04
N MET A 9 -5.71 -0.69 -12.87
CA MET A 9 -6.97 -1.27 -12.41
C MET A 9 -8.08 -0.25 -12.24
N VAL A 10 -7.81 0.84 -11.50
CA VAL A 10 -8.78 1.91 -11.27
C VAL A 10 -9.17 2.57 -12.59
N ASN A 11 -8.20 2.87 -13.47
CA ASN A 11 -8.50 3.47 -14.77
C ASN A 11 -9.44 2.58 -15.61
N GLN A 12 -9.20 1.26 -15.64
CA GLN A 12 -10.06 0.34 -16.39
C GLN A 12 -11.47 0.27 -15.79
N ALA A 13 -11.60 0.26 -14.46
CA ALA A 13 -12.90 0.28 -13.80
C ALA A 13 -13.70 1.56 -14.16
N ILE A 14 -13.04 2.72 -14.16
CA ILE A 14 -13.64 4.00 -14.57
C ILE A 14 -14.13 3.95 -16.02
N LEU A 15 -13.30 3.46 -16.94
CA LEU A 15 -13.65 3.36 -18.36
C LEU A 15 -14.82 2.39 -18.64
N THR A 16 -15.03 1.42 -17.75
CA THR A 16 -16.07 0.39 -17.91
C THR A 16 -17.23 0.55 -16.94
N LYS A 17 -17.37 1.68 -16.25
CA LYS A 17 -18.38 1.85 -15.19
C LYS A 17 -19.83 1.59 -15.62
N ASN A 18 -20.17 1.82 -16.88
CA ASN A 18 -21.52 1.58 -17.43
C ASN A 18 -21.74 0.12 -17.91
N ASN A 19 -20.67 -0.68 -17.94
CA ASN A 19 -20.71 -2.12 -18.21
C ASN A 19 -19.55 -2.80 -17.44
N PRO A 20 -19.66 -2.89 -16.10
CA PRO A 20 -18.56 -3.30 -15.24
C PRO A 20 -18.00 -4.67 -15.60
N LEU A 21 -16.68 -4.82 -15.53
CA LEU A 21 -15.99 -6.08 -15.84
C LEU A 21 -15.92 -7.05 -14.65
N GLY A 22 -16.39 -6.63 -13.48
CA GLY A 22 -16.41 -7.44 -12.26
C GLY A 22 -17.21 -6.77 -11.15
N ASP A 23 -17.49 -7.55 -10.10
CA ASP A 23 -18.38 -7.15 -9.00
C ASP A 23 -17.63 -6.49 -7.83
N VAL A 24 -16.34 -6.80 -7.67
CA VAL A 24 -15.51 -6.33 -6.55
C VAL A 24 -14.18 -5.81 -7.07
N LEU A 25 -13.80 -4.62 -6.62
CA LEU A 25 -12.45 -4.08 -6.79
C LEU A 25 -11.67 -4.23 -5.48
N TYR A 26 -10.58 -4.97 -5.51
CA TYR A 26 -9.77 -5.27 -4.32
C TYR A 26 -8.32 -4.86 -4.54
N GLY A 27 -7.70 -4.23 -3.53
CA GLY A 27 -6.30 -3.78 -3.60
C GLY A 27 -6.09 -2.39 -4.22
N ILE A 28 -7.11 -1.53 -4.18
CA ILE A 28 -6.92 -0.09 -4.40
C ILE A 28 -6.20 0.51 -3.19
N ASP A 29 -5.09 1.20 -3.40
CA ASP A 29 -4.37 1.90 -2.33
C ASP A 29 -4.80 3.38 -2.24
N SER A 30 -4.41 4.04 -1.14
CA SER A 30 -4.77 5.43 -0.85
C SER A 30 -4.31 6.42 -1.92
N THR A 31 -3.32 6.08 -2.75
CA THR A 31 -2.83 6.93 -3.85
C THR A 31 -3.87 7.07 -4.97
N PHE A 32 -4.61 5.99 -5.26
CA PHE A 32 -5.62 5.97 -6.34
C PHE A 32 -7.06 6.08 -5.84
N LEU A 33 -7.29 5.99 -4.52
CA LEU A 33 -8.61 6.02 -3.91
C LEU A 33 -9.45 7.23 -4.35
N SER A 34 -8.89 8.44 -4.28
CA SER A 34 -9.59 9.67 -4.66
C SER A 34 -10.10 9.67 -6.11
N ARG A 35 -9.38 9.03 -7.03
CA ARG A 35 -9.82 8.90 -8.43
C ARG A 35 -11.02 7.98 -8.56
N GLY A 36 -11.02 6.86 -7.83
CA GLY A 36 -12.15 5.94 -7.79
C GLY A 36 -13.40 6.59 -7.21
N LEU A 37 -13.26 7.26 -6.06
CA LEU A 37 -14.36 7.97 -5.39
C LEU A 37 -14.95 9.06 -6.30
N ASN A 38 -14.11 9.93 -6.87
CA ASN A 38 -14.56 11.01 -7.77
C ASN A 38 -15.25 10.50 -9.04
N ALA A 39 -14.91 9.29 -9.49
CA ALA A 39 -15.52 8.69 -10.67
C ALA A 39 -16.86 7.99 -10.38
N GLY A 40 -17.20 7.78 -9.09
CA GLY A 40 -18.43 7.12 -8.66
C GLY A 40 -18.50 5.67 -9.14
N ILE A 41 -17.41 4.91 -8.99
CA ILE A 41 -17.34 3.49 -9.42
C ILE A 41 -17.66 2.50 -8.29
N PHE A 42 -18.04 2.99 -7.12
CA PHE A 42 -18.28 2.20 -5.92
C PHE A 42 -19.69 2.47 -5.38
N GLU A 43 -20.23 1.47 -4.68
CA GLU A 43 -21.49 1.55 -3.96
C GLU A 43 -21.19 1.51 -2.44
N PRO A 44 -21.84 2.35 -1.62
CA PRO A 44 -21.65 2.34 -0.17
C PRO A 44 -21.97 0.98 0.46
N TYR A 45 -21.07 0.49 1.32
CA TYR A 45 -21.25 -0.69 2.14
C TYR A 45 -20.47 -0.56 3.46
N GLU A 46 -21.19 -0.59 4.57
CA GLU A 46 -20.61 -0.59 5.90
C GLU A 46 -20.44 -2.02 6.42
N SER A 47 -19.19 -2.48 6.47
CA SER A 47 -18.88 -3.82 6.97
C SER A 47 -18.99 -3.86 8.51
N PRO A 48 -19.65 -4.87 9.10
CA PRO A 48 -19.63 -5.07 10.56
C PRO A 48 -18.22 -5.22 11.14
N ALA A 49 -17.25 -5.62 10.31
CA ALA A 49 -15.85 -5.72 10.72
C ALA A 49 -15.17 -4.37 10.97
N LEU A 50 -15.77 -3.25 10.56
CA LEU A 50 -15.22 -1.90 10.80
C LEU A 50 -15.09 -1.57 12.29
N GLU A 51 -15.90 -2.18 13.16
CA GLU A 51 -15.78 -2.04 14.62
C GLU A 51 -14.39 -2.43 15.14
N ALA A 52 -13.68 -3.32 14.44
CA ALA A 52 -12.34 -3.77 14.81
C ALA A 52 -11.21 -2.95 14.16
N ILE A 53 -11.55 -1.97 13.30
CA ILE A 53 -10.58 -1.18 12.54
C ILE A 53 -10.37 0.18 13.22
N PRO A 54 -9.12 0.59 13.51
CA PRO A 54 -8.85 1.94 13.99
C PRO A 54 -9.36 3.01 13.03
N GLU A 55 -9.99 4.06 13.57
CA GLU A 55 -10.59 5.17 12.80
C GLU A 55 -9.60 5.82 11.83
N ALA A 56 -8.32 5.89 12.19
CA ALA A 56 -7.25 6.43 11.34
C ALA A 56 -7.08 5.71 9.98
N PHE A 57 -7.59 4.47 9.85
CA PHE A 57 -7.55 3.71 8.59
C PHE A 57 -8.85 3.80 7.79
N VAL A 58 -9.90 4.45 8.33
CA VAL A 58 -11.15 4.70 7.62
C VAL A 58 -10.99 5.98 6.81
N LEU A 59 -10.46 5.85 5.59
CA LEU A 59 -10.13 6.99 4.73
C LEU A 59 -11.33 7.55 3.94
N ASP A 60 -12.45 6.82 3.92
CA ASP A 60 -13.68 7.20 3.23
C ASP A 60 -14.85 7.19 4.22
N PRO A 61 -15.36 8.37 4.64
CA PRO A 61 -16.45 8.47 5.60
C PRO A 61 -17.81 8.05 5.03
N ASP A 62 -17.95 8.00 3.70
CA ASP A 62 -19.18 7.59 3.03
C ASP A 62 -19.24 6.06 2.82
N HIS A 63 -18.21 5.34 3.29
CA HIS A 63 -18.11 3.86 3.27
C HIS A 63 -18.28 3.24 1.87
N ASN A 64 -17.81 3.90 0.81
CA ASN A 64 -17.75 3.32 -0.54
C ASN A 64 -16.63 2.27 -0.66
N VAL A 65 -15.64 2.31 0.23
CA VAL A 65 -14.57 1.31 0.32
C VAL A 65 -14.36 0.85 1.75
N THR A 66 -13.96 -0.42 1.92
CA THR A 66 -13.58 -0.99 3.22
C THR A 66 -12.06 -1.14 3.30
N PRO A 67 -11.38 -0.63 4.35
CA PRO A 67 -9.96 -0.89 4.57
C PRO A 67 -9.74 -2.36 4.93
N VAL A 68 -8.76 -2.99 4.25
CA VAL A 68 -8.47 -4.43 4.39
C VAL A 68 -7.03 -4.72 4.79
N ALA A 69 -6.12 -3.79 4.51
CA ALA A 69 -4.70 -3.89 4.85
C ALA A 69 -4.09 -2.49 4.95
N TYR A 70 -3.04 -2.36 5.76
CA TYR A 70 -2.17 -1.19 5.79
C TYR A 70 -0.71 -1.66 5.76
N GLY A 71 0.18 -0.79 5.29
CA GLY A 71 1.60 -1.06 5.27
C GLY A 71 2.39 0.21 4.98
N ASP A 72 3.56 0.31 5.59
CA ASP A 72 4.47 1.42 5.36
C ASP A 72 5.22 1.26 4.04
N VAL A 73 5.44 2.37 3.34
CA VAL A 73 6.38 2.41 2.21
C VAL A 73 7.77 2.59 2.78
N CYS A 74 8.60 1.56 2.65
CA CYS A 74 9.95 1.51 3.20
C CYS A 74 10.99 1.33 2.09
N LEU A 75 12.17 1.94 2.26
CA LEU A 75 13.30 1.67 1.38
C LEU A 75 13.81 0.25 1.59
N ASN A 76 13.87 -0.53 0.50
CA ASN A 76 14.58 -1.79 0.47
C ASN A 76 16.01 -1.54 -0.03
N TYR A 77 17.02 -1.94 0.74
CA TYR A 77 18.42 -1.69 0.43
C TYR A 77 19.30 -2.90 0.76
N ASP A 78 20.45 -3.02 0.09
CA ASP A 78 21.41 -4.11 0.31
C ASP A 78 22.33 -3.80 1.50
N THR A 79 22.16 -4.52 2.60
CA THR A 79 22.96 -4.32 3.81
C THR A 79 24.45 -4.63 3.64
N ALA A 80 24.82 -5.54 2.72
CA ALA A 80 26.23 -5.92 2.52
C ALA A 80 27.00 -4.77 1.84
N TYR A 81 26.42 -4.19 0.80
CA TYR A 81 26.97 -3.04 0.08
C TYR A 81 27.30 -1.85 1.00
N PHE A 82 26.41 -1.56 1.97
CA PHE A 82 26.60 -0.46 2.92
C PHE A 82 27.50 -0.81 4.12
N SER A 83 27.95 -2.07 4.25
CA SER A 83 28.80 -2.51 5.37
C SER A 83 30.28 -2.60 5.04
N GLU A 84 30.64 -2.74 3.75
CA GLU A 84 32.03 -3.05 3.36
C GLU A 84 32.87 -1.81 3.04
N ASP A 85 32.33 -0.76 2.42
CA ASP A 85 33.03 0.54 2.17
C ASP A 85 32.06 1.67 1.71
N GLY A 86 30.74 1.47 1.88
CA GLY A 86 29.70 2.38 1.39
C GLY A 86 29.48 3.63 2.27
N PRO A 87 28.81 4.67 1.75
CA PRO A 87 28.40 5.81 2.57
C PRO A 87 27.53 5.35 3.74
N GLN A 88 27.66 5.99 4.91
CA GLN A 88 26.87 5.63 6.09
C GLN A 88 25.38 5.78 5.76
N LEU A 89 24.64 4.68 5.89
CA LEU A 89 23.22 4.62 5.52
C LEU A 89 22.35 5.71 6.18
N PRO A 90 22.55 6.09 7.46
CA PRO A 90 21.79 7.20 8.06
C PRO A 90 21.98 8.54 7.32
N ASP A 91 23.19 8.83 6.84
CA ASP A 91 23.51 10.08 6.17
C ASP A 91 22.85 10.15 4.78
N LEU A 92 22.93 9.05 4.03
CA LEU A 92 22.28 8.93 2.72
C LEU A 92 20.76 9.02 2.84
N LEU A 93 20.16 8.38 3.85
CA LEU A 93 18.72 8.41 4.07
C LEU A 93 18.25 9.80 4.53
N ALA A 94 19.01 10.48 5.38
CA ALA A 94 18.68 11.84 5.81
C ALA A 94 18.69 12.85 4.66
N GLU A 95 19.61 12.68 3.70
CA GLU A 95 19.71 13.51 2.51
C GLU A 95 18.64 13.17 1.46
N ALA A 96 18.52 11.89 1.09
CA ALA A 96 17.66 11.48 -0.01
C ALA A 96 16.18 11.29 0.39
N TRP A 97 15.92 10.94 1.65
CA TRP A 97 14.57 10.68 2.15
C TRP A 97 14.36 11.19 3.61
N PRO A 98 14.41 12.51 3.82
CA PRO A 98 14.36 13.10 5.16
C PRO A 98 13.11 12.73 5.96
N ALA A 99 11.98 12.42 5.29
CA ALA A 99 10.71 12.10 5.93
C ALA A 99 10.56 10.63 6.42
N GLN A 100 11.38 9.68 5.95
CA GLN A 100 11.28 8.25 6.32
C GLN A 100 12.38 7.81 7.29
N SER A 101 13.39 8.65 7.52
CA SER A 101 14.47 8.35 8.46
C SER A 101 13.98 8.14 9.90
N SER A 102 12.80 8.66 10.24
CA SER A 102 12.15 8.52 11.55
C SER A 102 11.05 7.44 11.63
N LEU A 103 10.66 6.85 10.49
CA LEU A 103 9.62 5.82 10.44
C LEU A 103 10.26 4.45 10.67
N GLY A 104 9.63 3.63 11.53
CA GLY A 104 10.13 2.34 12.03
C GLY A 104 10.26 1.21 10.99
N CYS A 105 10.59 1.53 9.74
CA CYS A 105 10.75 0.65 8.57
C CYS A 105 11.87 -0.42 8.70
N TRP A 106 12.40 -0.65 9.89
CA TRP A 106 13.59 -1.45 10.14
C TRP A 106 13.24 -2.82 10.73
N SER A 107 12.67 -3.74 9.94
CA SER A 107 12.86 -5.21 10.10
C SER A 107 11.81 -6.03 9.34
N TRP A 108 12.07 -6.34 8.07
CA TRP A 108 11.66 -7.63 7.50
C TRP A 108 12.89 -8.56 7.43
N ARG A 109 13.39 -9.01 8.58
CA ARG A 109 14.40 -10.08 8.61
C ARG A 109 13.71 -11.40 8.29
N ILE A 110 13.71 -11.79 7.01
CA ILE A 110 13.51 -13.21 6.63
C ILE A 110 14.62 -13.98 7.35
N ARG A 111 14.29 -14.69 8.44
CA ARG A 111 15.27 -15.56 9.10
C ARG A 111 15.65 -16.66 8.11
N PRO A 112 16.93 -16.81 7.69
CA PRO A 112 17.34 -18.01 7.01
C PRO A 112 17.17 -19.16 8.01
N ARG A 113 16.39 -20.16 7.61
CA ARG A 113 16.28 -21.43 8.35
C ARG A 113 17.67 -22.07 8.30
N LEU A 114 18.41 -22.01 9.41
CA LEU A 114 19.63 -22.80 9.60
C LEU A 114 19.23 -24.29 9.51
N HIS A 115 19.40 -24.90 8.34
CA HIS A 115 19.54 -26.34 8.25
C HIS A 115 20.98 -26.66 8.69
N ARG A 116 21.13 -27.08 9.96
CA ARG A 116 22.31 -27.83 10.39
C ARG A 116 22.26 -29.21 9.73
N GLY A 117 23.27 -29.51 8.92
CA GLY A 117 23.78 -30.86 8.67
C GLY A 117 25.15 -30.96 9.33
#